data_AF-A0A7S2KIT6-F1
#
_entry.id   AF-A0A7S2KIT6-F1
#
_cell.length_a   1.000
_cell.length_b   1.000
_cell.length_c   1.000
_cell.angle_alpha   90.00
_cell.angle_beta   90.00
_cell.angle_gamma   90.00
#
_symmetry.space_group_name_H-M   'P 1'
#
loop_
_entity.id
_entity.type
_entity.pdbx_description
1 polymer ?
#
loop_
_entity_poly.entity_id
_entity_poly.type
_entity_poly.pdbx_seq_one_letter_code
_entity_poly.pdbx_strand_id
1 'polypeptide(L)'
;PVPPMGPLDPSGMLIPEDKEILTDYFFYLMQQMTVCYFQESDRKAKGGSREHIKVGFAGLGCKHCSGTRDARKFFWSNVDRIANSFSEIPAHVLKCHHCPPDVKANLIGLKKKHPEQLARFPRGSQKVFLRRMWRRVHGDSSGNTNVRKNKNPSLNNGNNNSAVFPVANNLPPGVTSALTTNSNMVNVVAVKGRQSSSMTNKSGHVLLAISEDEDWLSDMDCFVRKNMEVF
;
A
#
# COMPACT_ATOMS: atom_id res chain seq x y z
N PRO A 1 -14.71 10.60 19.10
CA PRO A 1 -13.32 10.95 19.48
C PRO A 1 -12.35 9.93 18.89
N VAL A 2 -11.36 10.40 18.10
CA VAL A 2 -10.28 9.54 17.61
C VAL A 2 -9.35 9.27 18.80
N PRO A 3 -8.95 8.02 19.08
CA PRO A 3 -8.05 7.74 20.22
C PRO A 3 -6.72 8.49 20.04
N PRO A 4 -6.07 8.91 21.14
CA PRO A 4 -4.79 9.61 21.07
C PRO A 4 -3.79 8.75 20.31
N MET A 5 -3.26 9.29 19.23
CA MET A 5 -2.24 8.63 18.44
C MET A 5 -0.93 8.68 19.23
N GLY A 6 -0.36 7.51 19.55
CA GLY A 6 0.96 7.43 20.15
C GLY A 6 2.05 8.01 19.24
N PRO A 7 3.29 8.20 19.75
CA PRO A 7 4.40 8.67 18.96
C PRO A 7 4.61 7.80 17.72
N LEU A 8 4.91 8.43 16.58
CA LEU A 8 5.11 7.77 15.29
C LEU A 8 6.28 6.77 15.37
N ASP A 9 6.15 5.67 14.64
CA ASP A 9 7.09 4.54 14.64
C ASP A 9 8.49 4.99 14.18
N PRO A 10 9.56 4.78 14.98
CA PRO A 10 10.94 5.12 14.59
C PRO A 10 11.42 4.37 13.34
N SER A 11 10.74 3.28 12.96
CA SER A 11 11.04 2.52 11.75
C SER A 11 10.66 3.26 10.45
N GLY A 12 9.93 4.38 10.53
CA GLY A 12 9.48 5.14 9.37
C GLY A 12 8.45 4.42 8.48
N MET A 13 8.03 3.20 8.84
CA MET A 13 7.11 2.34 8.07
C MET A 13 5.76 3.01 7.79
N LEU A 14 5.31 3.89 8.70
CA LEU A 14 4.08 4.65 8.58
C LEU A 14 4.40 6.13 8.86
N ILE A 15 4.08 7.01 7.91
CA ILE A 15 4.26 8.46 8.05
C ILE A 15 2.90 9.16 8.09
N PRO A 16 2.79 10.37 8.67
CA PRO A 16 1.52 11.09 8.75
C PRO A 16 0.80 11.26 7.40
N GLU A 17 1.57 11.48 6.33
CA GLU A 17 1.10 11.68 4.96
C GLU A 17 0.38 10.44 4.40
N ASP A 18 0.67 9.25 4.93
CA ASP A 18 -0.02 8.02 4.52
C ASP A 18 -1.54 8.08 4.85
N LYS A 19 -1.97 8.93 5.80
CA LYS A 19 -3.39 9.16 6.09
C LYS A 19 -4.16 9.74 4.91
N GLU A 20 -3.50 10.41 3.98
CA GLU A 20 -4.15 11.02 2.82
C GLU A 20 -4.58 9.97 1.77
N ILE A 21 -4.01 8.77 1.84
CA ILE A 21 -4.27 7.67 0.89
C ILE A 21 -4.80 6.40 1.56
N LEU A 22 -5.03 6.45 2.87
CA LEU A 22 -5.51 5.33 3.68
C LEU A 22 -6.77 5.70 4.45
N THR A 23 -7.65 4.71 4.60
CA THR A 23 -8.74 4.79 5.58
C THR A 23 -8.19 4.76 7.00
N ASP A 24 -8.93 5.29 7.97
CA ASP A 24 -8.54 5.25 9.39
C ASP A 24 -8.32 3.82 9.89
N TYR A 25 -9.16 2.86 9.44
CA TYR A 25 -9.00 1.45 9.77
C TYR A 25 -7.63 0.90 9.34
N PHE A 26 -7.27 1.13 8.08
CA PHE A 26 -6.01 0.63 7.51
C PHE A 26 -4.81 1.29 8.20
N PHE A 27 -4.83 2.61 8.35
CA PHE A 27 -3.76 3.36 9.03
C PHE A 27 -3.58 2.88 10.48
N TYR A 28 -4.67 2.79 11.25
CA TYR A 28 -4.63 2.33 12.64
C TYR A 28 -4.20 0.86 12.76
N LEU A 29 -4.58 -0.01 11.80
CA LEU A 29 -4.10 -1.39 11.76
C LEU A 29 -2.58 -1.47 11.53
N MET A 30 -2.05 -0.68 10.60
CA MET A 30 -0.62 -0.63 10.33
C MET A 30 0.20 -0.11 11.50
N GLN A 31 -0.35 0.79 12.33
CA GLN A 31 0.26 1.19 13.60
C GLN A 31 0.40 0.05 14.62
N GLN A 32 -0.31 -1.07 14.44
CA GLN A 32 -0.18 -2.25 15.30
C GLN A 32 0.93 -3.20 14.85
N MET A 33 1.59 -2.87 13.74
CA MET A 33 2.72 -3.60 13.20
C MET A 33 4.03 -2.88 13.55
N THR A 34 5.13 -3.62 13.46
CA THR A 34 6.49 -3.10 13.61
C THR A 34 7.40 -3.80 12.60
N VAL A 35 8.51 -3.18 12.22
CA VAL A 35 9.51 -3.82 11.38
C VAL A 35 10.20 -4.94 12.17
N CYS A 36 10.38 -6.09 11.54
CA CYS A 36 11.14 -7.20 12.07
C CYS A 36 12.07 -7.76 11.01
N TYR A 37 13.07 -8.53 11.44
CA TYR A 37 14.05 -9.13 10.54
C TYR A 37 13.99 -10.64 10.63
N PHE A 38 14.14 -11.29 9.48
CA PHE A 38 14.15 -12.73 9.37
C PHE A 38 15.34 -13.31 10.12
N GLN A 39 15.07 -14.21 11.06
CA GLN A 39 16.09 -14.90 11.85
C GLN A 39 16.09 -16.39 11.50
N GLU A 40 17.19 -17.08 11.85
CA GLU A 40 17.31 -18.52 11.62
C GLU A 40 16.21 -19.32 12.36
N SER A 41 15.76 -18.82 13.51
CA SER A 41 14.62 -19.37 14.26
C SER A 41 13.31 -19.31 13.48
N ASP A 42 13.15 -18.36 12.55
CA ASP A 42 11.93 -18.16 11.77
C ASP A 42 11.80 -19.15 10.61
N ARG A 43 12.88 -19.89 10.26
CA ARG A 43 12.84 -20.93 9.21
C ARG A 43 11.91 -22.09 9.57
N LYS A 44 11.85 -22.42 10.86
CA LYS A 44 11.05 -23.53 11.39
C LYS A 44 9.58 -23.12 11.67
N ALA A 45 9.20 -21.89 11.34
CA ALA A 45 7.86 -21.39 11.58
C ALA A 45 6.82 -22.13 10.70
N LYS A 46 5.61 -22.32 11.26
CA LYS A 46 4.49 -22.99 10.56
C LYS A 46 4.08 -22.21 9.30
N GLY A 47 4.14 -22.86 8.14
CA GLY A 47 3.60 -22.35 6.88
C GLY A 47 4.66 -22.14 5.79
N GLY A 48 4.89 -23.18 4.99
CA GLY A 48 5.75 -23.17 3.80
C GLY A 48 7.25 -23.26 4.09
N SER A 49 8.04 -23.71 3.10
CA SER A 49 9.50 -23.63 3.19
C SER A 49 9.94 -22.17 3.05
N ARG A 50 10.53 -21.64 4.12
CA ARG A 50 11.17 -20.31 4.17
C ARG A 50 12.68 -20.41 3.96
N GLU A 51 13.15 -21.50 3.35
CA GLU A 51 14.58 -21.78 3.16
C GLU A 51 15.26 -20.73 2.28
N HIS A 52 14.56 -20.18 1.30
CA HIS A 52 15.09 -19.18 0.37
C HIS A 52 15.14 -17.75 0.95
N ILE A 53 14.55 -17.49 2.12
CA ILE A 53 14.57 -16.17 2.74
C ILE A 53 15.93 -15.97 3.43
N LYS A 54 16.61 -14.86 3.10
CA LYS A 54 17.91 -14.51 3.68
C LYS A 54 17.73 -14.04 5.12
N VAL A 55 18.60 -14.48 6.03
CA VAL A 55 18.69 -13.91 7.39
C VAL A 55 18.95 -12.40 7.29
N GLY A 56 18.22 -11.62 8.08
CA GLY A 56 18.23 -10.17 8.01
C GLY A 56 17.25 -9.57 6.99
N PHE A 57 16.50 -10.38 6.24
CA PHE A 57 15.44 -9.87 5.36
C PHE A 57 14.35 -9.17 6.18
N ALA A 58 13.97 -7.96 5.77
CA ALA A 58 12.99 -7.16 6.50
C ALA A 58 11.56 -7.65 6.27
N GLY A 59 10.74 -7.62 7.30
CA GLY A 59 9.35 -8.04 7.27
C GLY A 59 8.53 -7.28 8.30
N LEU A 60 7.27 -7.67 8.47
CA LEU A 60 6.37 -7.07 9.45
C LEU A 60 6.07 -8.03 10.59
N GLY A 61 6.16 -7.54 11.82
CA GLY A 61 5.76 -8.25 13.04
C GLY A 61 4.59 -7.55 13.71
N CYS A 62 3.77 -8.30 14.43
CA CYS A 62 2.82 -7.69 15.36
C CYS A 62 3.57 -7.10 16.56
N LYS A 63 3.37 -5.81 16.85
CA LYS A 63 4.09 -5.14 17.95
C LYS A 63 3.72 -5.71 19.32
N HIS A 64 2.51 -6.25 19.44
CA HIS A 64 1.94 -6.68 20.72
C HIS A 64 2.48 -8.04 21.20
N CYS A 65 2.65 -8.99 20.29
CA CYS A 65 3.32 -10.26 20.61
C CYS A 65 4.82 -10.25 20.24
N SER A 66 5.38 -9.07 19.94
CA SER A 66 6.82 -8.96 19.70
C SER A 66 7.58 -9.39 20.97
N GLY A 67 8.62 -10.20 20.81
CA GLY A 67 9.41 -10.73 21.93
C GLY A 67 8.87 -12.03 22.56
N THR A 68 7.69 -12.52 22.18
CA THR A 68 7.23 -13.85 22.59
C THR A 68 7.78 -14.93 21.66
N ARG A 69 7.82 -16.19 22.14
CA ARG A 69 8.29 -17.34 21.33
C ARG A 69 7.42 -17.61 20.10
N ASP A 70 6.16 -17.20 20.15
CA ASP A 70 5.13 -17.38 19.13
C ASP A 70 4.76 -16.07 18.41
N ALA A 71 5.64 -15.07 18.48
CA ALA A 71 5.46 -13.77 17.83
C ALA A 71 5.10 -13.95 16.34
N ARG A 72 3.98 -13.34 15.91
CA ARG A 72 3.57 -13.42 14.50
C ARG A 72 4.39 -12.45 13.66
N LYS A 73 5.18 -13.02 12.75
CA LYS A 73 5.97 -12.31 11.74
C LYS A 73 5.55 -12.70 10.33
N PHE A 74 5.65 -11.75 9.42
CA PHE A 74 5.28 -11.85 8.01
C PHE A 74 6.46 -11.44 7.14
N PHE A 75 6.90 -12.35 6.28
CA PHE A 75 8.02 -12.16 5.35
C PHE A 75 7.53 -12.46 3.95
N TRP A 76 7.06 -11.43 3.25
CA TRP A 76 6.62 -11.55 1.87
C TRP A 76 7.79 -11.36 0.91
N SER A 77 7.74 -12.01 -0.24
CA SER A 77 8.82 -11.93 -1.24
C SER A 77 8.79 -10.64 -2.07
N ASN A 78 7.61 -10.02 -2.20
CA ASN A 78 7.40 -8.77 -2.94
C ASN A 78 6.09 -8.08 -2.50
N VAL A 79 5.89 -6.85 -2.98
CA VAL A 79 4.74 -6.01 -2.61
C VAL A 79 3.40 -6.62 -3.02
N ASP A 80 3.33 -7.27 -4.19
CA ASP A 80 2.08 -7.87 -4.65
C ASP A 80 1.65 -9.03 -3.76
N ARG A 81 2.60 -9.82 -3.23
CA ARG A 81 2.31 -10.85 -2.23
C ARG A 81 1.75 -10.23 -0.95
N ILE A 82 2.21 -9.05 -0.52
CA ILE A 82 1.61 -8.33 0.61
C ILE A 82 0.17 -7.97 0.31
N ALA A 83 -0.09 -7.30 -0.83
CA ALA A 83 -1.43 -6.85 -1.20
C ALA A 83 -2.44 -8.00 -1.25
N ASN A 84 -2.03 -9.15 -1.80
CA ASN A 84 -2.87 -10.34 -1.95
C ASN A 84 -3.15 -11.08 -0.64
N SER A 85 -2.30 -10.93 0.38
CA SER A 85 -2.41 -11.63 1.67
C SER A 85 -2.59 -10.68 2.86
N PHE A 86 -2.96 -9.43 2.60
CA PHE A 86 -3.11 -8.41 3.63
C PHE A 86 -4.13 -8.79 4.71
N SER A 87 -5.13 -9.61 4.36
CA SER A 87 -6.16 -10.11 5.28
C SER A 87 -5.60 -10.94 6.45
N GLU A 88 -4.36 -11.46 6.34
CA GLU A 88 -3.70 -12.17 7.44
C GLU A 88 -3.35 -11.28 8.63
N ILE A 89 -3.05 -10.00 8.38
CA ILE A 89 -2.70 -9.03 9.42
C ILE A 89 -3.87 -8.81 10.40
N PRO A 90 -5.07 -8.35 9.96
CA PRO A 90 -6.18 -8.15 10.88
C PRO A 90 -6.68 -9.46 11.49
N ALA A 91 -6.59 -10.58 10.76
CA ALA A 91 -6.93 -11.90 11.30
C ALA A 91 -6.06 -12.27 12.51
N HIS A 92 -4.77 -11.94 12.48
CA HIS A 92 -3.89 -12.10 13.63
C HIS A 92 -4.19 -11.06 14.71
N VAL A 93 -4.17 -9.76 14.41
CA VAL A 93 -4.25 -8.69 15.44
C VAL A 93 -5.51 -8.82 16.30
N LEU A 94 -6.65 -9.18 15.69
CA LEU A 94 -7.91 -9.37 16.41
C LEU A 94 -7.91 -10.62 17.32
N LYS A 95 -7.11 -11.65 17.01
CA LYS A 95 -6.99 -12.88 17.80
C LYS A 95 -5.78 -12.91 18.73
N CYS A 96 -4.82 -12.01 18.54
CA CYS A 96 -3.58 -11.95 19.30
C CYS A 96 -3.85 -11.77 20.79
N HIS A 97 -3.37 -12.70 21.63
CA HIS A 97 -3.57 -12.66 23.08
C HIS A 97 -2.90 -11.45 23.75
N HIS A 98 -1.79 -10.98 23.19
CA HIS A 98 -1.05 -9.82 23.71
C HIS A 98 -1.59 -8.48 23.22
N CYS A 99 -2.46 -8.47 22.21
CA CYS A 99 -3.04 -7.23 21.69
C CYS A 99 -4.08 -6.68 22.67
N PRO A 100 -3.94 -5.42 23.16
CA PRO A 100 -4.85 -4.83 24.13
C PRO A 100 -6.31 -4.85 23.65
N PRO A 101 -7.28 -5.13 24.55
CA PRO A 101 -8.71 -5.15 24.19
C PRO A 101 -9.19 -3.86 23.52
N ASP A 102 -8.72 -2.70 24.00
CA ASP A 102 -9.11 -1.40 23.45
C ASP A 102 -8.65 -1.21 22.00
N VAL A 103 -7.45 -1.69 21.66
CA VAL A 103 -6.95 -1.66 20.28
C VAL A 103 -7.83 -2.50 19.37
N LYS A 104 -8.25 -3.69 19.84
CA LYS A 104 -9.17 -4.56 19.08
C LYS A 104 -10.54 -3.91 18.91
N ALA A 105 -11.09 -3.33 19.98
CA ALA A 105 -12.38 -2.63 19.93
C ALA A 105 -12.34 -1.45 18.94
N ASN A 106 -11.27 -0.65 18.98
CA ASN A 106 -11.06 0.44 18.03
C ASN A 106 -10.96 -0.06 16.59
N LEU A 107 -10.21 -1.14 16.33
CA LEU A 107 -10.14 -1.75 15.00
C LEU A 107 -11.51 -2.23 14.51
N ILE A 108 -12.30 -2.87 15.36
CA ILE A 108 -13.66 -3.32 15.01
C ILE A 108 -14.55 -2.11 14.68
N GLY A 109 -14.46 -1.03 15.47
CA GLY A 109 -15.21 0.20 15.23
C GLY A 109 -14.82 0.87 13.91
N LEU A 110 -13.54 1.04 13.65
CA LEU A 110 -13.02 1.64 12.41
C LEU A 110 -13.34 0.78 11.19
N LYS A 111 -13.32 -0.56 11.32
CA LYS A 111 -13.65 -1.48 10.23
C LYS A 111 -15.06 -1.25 9.66
N LYS A 112 -16.02 -0.84 10.49
CA LYS A 112 -17.39 -0.53 10.04
C LYS A 112 -17.43 0.64 9.04
N LYS A 113 -16.55 1.63 9.22
CA LYS A 113 -16.45 2.83 8.36
C LYS A 113 -15.51 2.63 7.16
N HIS A 114 -14.73 1.55 7.17
CA HIS A 114 -13.72 1.27 6.16
C HIS A 114 -14.26 1.28 4.71
N PRO A 115 -15.40 0.63 4.38
CA PRO A 115 -15.92 0.63 3.01
C PRO A 115 -16.31 2.02 2.51
N GLU A 116 -16.94 2.83 3.37
CA GLU A 116 -17.36 4.21 3.06
C GLU A 116 -16.13 5.11 2.81
N GLN A 117 -15.10 4.99 3.65
CA GLN A 117 -13.85 5.72 3.45
C GLN A 117 -13.12 5.27 2.20
N LEU A 118 -13.08 3.96 1.93
CA LEU A 118 -12.38 3.39 0.79
C LEU A 118 -12.95 3.91 -0.54
N ALA A 119 -14.27 4.10 -0.61
CA ALA A 119 -14.94 4.67 -1.79
C ALA A 119 -14.55 6.12 -2.10
N ARG A 120 -13.97 6.85 -1.13
CA ARG A 120 -13.51 8.24 -1.30
C ARG A 120 -12.08 8.34 -1.83
N PHE A 121 -11.32 7.25 -1.78
CA PHE A 121 -9.94 7.24 -2.25
C PHE A 121 -9.86 6.76 -3.70
N PRO A 122 -8.87 7.25 -4.47
CA PRO A 122 -8.56 6.69 -5.78
C PRO A 122 -8.39 5.17 -5.75
N ARG A 123 -8.81 4.51 -6.82
CA ARG A 123 -8.56 3.06 -6.96
C ARG A 123 -7.05 2.81 -6.89
N GLY A 124 -6.65 1.84 -6.09
CA GLY A 124 -5.25 1.46 -5.92
C GLY A 124 -4.48 2.21 -4.82
N SER A 125 -5.06 3.18 -4.12
CA SER A 125 -4.37 3.93 -3.04
C SER A 125 -3.74 3.04 -1.97
N GLN A 126 -4.38 1.93 -1.61
CA GLN A 126 -3.80 0.95 -0.68
C GLN A 126 -2.51 0.31 -1.25
N LYS A 127 -2.50 -0.02 -2.54
CA LYS A 127 -1.32 -0.61 -3.19
C LYS A 127 -0.17 0.40 -3.25
N VAL A 128 -0.48 1.68 -3.51
CA VAL A 128 0.50 2.78 -3.46
C VAL A 128 1.15 2.87 -2.08
N PHE A 129 0.33 2.87 -1.03
CA PHE A 129 0.84 2.82 0.33
C PHE A 129 1.76 1.62 0.56
N LEU A 130 1.34 0.41 0.17
CA LEU A 130 2.13 -0.80 0.36
C LEU A 130 3.48 -0.75 -0.38
N ARG A 131 3.54 -0.16 -1.58
CA ARG A 131 4.82 0.08 -2.30
C ARG A 131 5.71 1.08 -1.56
N ARG A 132 5.16 2.21 -1.13
CA ARG A 132 5.88 3.23 -0.36
C ARG A 132 6.42 2.66 0.96
N MET A 133 5.59 1.91 1.67
CA MET A 133 5.97 1.21 2.90
C MET A 133 7.08 0.18 2.63
N TRP A 134 6.94 -0.63 1.57
CA TRP A 134 7.94 -1.63 1.21
C TRP A 134 9.32 -1.04 0.99
N ARG A 135 9.42 0.05 0.22
CA ARG A 135 10.69 0.76 -0.02
C ARG A 135 11.31 1.27 1.27
N ARG A 136 10.49 1.85 2.17
CA ARG A 136 10.94 2.32 3.49
C ARG A 136 11.50 1.17 4.33
N VAL A 137 10.81 0.03 4.35
CA VAL A 137 11.21 -1.15 5.12
C VAL A 137 12.48 -1.81 4.57
N HIS A 138 12.71 -1.76 3.24
CA HIS A 138 13.86 -2.39 2.59
C HIS A 138 15.03 -1.44 2.30
N GLY A 139 14.88 -0.15 2.60
CA GLY A 139 15.95 0.85 2.41
C GLY A 139 16.15 1.32 0.97
N ASP A 140 15.17 1.08 0.08
CA ASP A 140 15.16 1.63 -1.27
C ASP A 140 14.90 3.13 -1.19
N SER A 141 15.96 3.88 -0.92
CA SER A 141 15.96 5.34 -0.77
C SER A 141 15.93 6.04 -2.13
N SER A 142 15.02 5.66 -3.03
CA SER A 142 14.81 6.37 -4.31
C SER A 142 13.96 7.64 -4.10
N GLY A 143 14.29 8.43 -3.09
CA GLY A 143 13.58 9.66 -2.70
C GLY A 143 14.47 10.87 -2.39
N ASN A 144 15.80 10.83 -2.59
CA ASN A 144 16.62 12.04 -2.46
C ASN A 144 17.94 12.00 -3.28
N THR A 145 17.99 12.87 -4.30
CA THR A 145 19.13 13.53 -5.00
C THR A 145 20.53 12.86 -5.15
N ASN A 146 20.95 12.73 -6.43
CA ASN A 146 22.33 12.69 -6.94
C ASN A 146 23.32 11.62 -6.41
N VAL A 147 23.25 10.37 -6.90
CA VAL A 147 24.45 9.53 -7.09
C VAL A 147 24.36 8.70 -8.38
N ARG A 148 25.46 8.66 -9.11
CA ARG A 148 25.66 8.07 -10.44
C ARG A 148 25.54 6.53 -10.48
N LYS A 149 24.85 6.05 -11.52
CA LYS A 149 25.00 4.85 -12.37
C LYS A 149 25.56 3.51 -11.80
N ASN A 150 24.87 2.47 -12.31
CA ASN A 150 25.32 1.12 -12.70
C ASN A 150 25.33 0.00 -11.65
N LYS A 151 24.33 -0.91 -11.74
CA LYS A 151 24.45 -2.21 -12.44
C LYS A 151 23.10 -2.98 -12.40
N ASN A 152 22.72 -3.57 -13.54
CA ASN A 152 21.61 -4.54 -13.67
C ASN A 152 21.86 -5.78 -12.77
N PRO A 153 20.80 -6.56 -12.46
CA PRO A 153 20.63 -7.78 -13.26
C PRO A 153 19.18 -8.18 -13.60
N SER A 154 19.12 -8.82 -14.78
CA SER A 154 18.15 -9.72 -15.40
C SER A 154 16.80 -10.03 -14.76
N LEU A 155 15.81 -9.84 -15.64
CA LEU A 155 14.52 -10.52 -15.74
C LEU A 155 14.57 -12.03 -15.43
N ASN A 156 13.53 -12.52 -14.75
CA ASN A 156 12.84 -13.70 -15.27
C ASN A 156 11.32 -13.51 -15.19
N ASN A 157 10.68 -13.78 -16.33
CA ASN A 157 9.30 -13.49 -16.68
C ASN A 157 8.44 -14.76 -16.54
N GLY A 158 7.13 -14.61 -16.34
CA GLY A 158 6.16 -15.63 -16.71
C GLY A 158 5.08 -15.95 -15.68
N ASN A 159 4.01 -15.14 -15.66
CA ASN A 159 2.63 -15.51 -15.99
C ASN A 159 1.62 -14.68 -15.20
N ASN A 160 1.12 -13.62 -15.82
CA ASN A 160 0.03 -12.80 -15.30
C ASN A 160 -1.26 -13.16 -16.03
N ASN A 161 -2.14 -13.90 -15.36
CA ASN A 161 -3.56 -13.87 -15.67
C ASN A 161 -4.17 -12.68 -14.93
N SER A 162 -4.71 -11.72 -15.69
CA SER A 162 -5.50 -10.61 -15.19
C SER A 162 -6.75 -11.15 -14.46
N ALA A 163 -6.76 -11.08 -13.14
CA ALA A 163 -7.93 -11.44 -12.33
C ALA A 163 -8.63 -10.17 -11.84
N VAL A 164 -9.83 -9.96 -12.39
CA VAL A 164 -10.86 -9.03 -11.93
C VAL A 164 -11.26 -9.43 -10.50
N PHE A 165 -11.25 -8.47 -9.56
CA PHE A 165 -11.74 -8.68 -8.20
C PHE A 165 -13.28 -8.89 -8.21
N PRO A 166 -13.83 -9.94 -7.57
CA PRO A 166 -15.27 -10.08 -7.46
C PRO A 166 -15.83 -9.16 -6.37
N VAL A 167 -16.69 -8.23 -6.77
CA VAL A 167 -17.64 -7.55 -5.88
C VAL A 167 -18.88 -8.43 -5.80
N ALA A 168 -19.17 -8.96 -4.60
CA ALA A 168 -20.41 -9.66 -4.33
C ALA A 168 -21.57 -8.66 -4.32
N ASN A 169 -22.41 -8.67 -5.36
CA ASN A 169 -23.67 -7.95 -5.40
C ASN A 169 -24.78 -8.84 -4.85
N ASN A 170 -25.52 -8.33 -3.86
CA ASN A 170 -26.88 -8.76 -3.56
C ASN A 170 -27.65 -7.56 -3.02
N LEU A 171 -28.57 -7.00 -3.82
CA LEU A 171 -29.73 -6.24 -3.34
C LEU A 171 -30.87 -6.40 -4.37
N PRO A 172 -32.15 -6.53 -3.95
CA PRO A 172 -33.29 -6.79 -4.82
C PRO A 172 -33.91 -5.51 -5.41
N PRO A 173 -34.81 -5.63 -6.41
CA PRO A 173 -35.20 -4.53 -7.29
C PRO A 173 -36.50 -3.84 -6.86
N GLY A 174 -36.63 -2.56 -7.25
CA GLY A 174 -37.91 -1.87 -7.38
C GLY A 174 -37.96 -0.51 -6.69
N VAL A 175 -37.77 0.58 -7.43
CA VAL A 175 -38.85 1.50 -7.84
C VAL A 175 -38.30 2.55 -8.81
N THR A 176 -39.19 2.99 -9.70
CA THR A 176 -39.02 3.73 -10.95
C THR A 176 -39.02 5.26 -10.80
N SER A 177 -38.51 5.92 -11.86
CA SER A 177 -38.90 7.25 -12.40
C SER A 177 -38.26 8.50 -11.80
N ALA A 178 -37.49 9.25 -12.61
CA ALA A 178 -38.00 10.31 -13.50
C ALA A 178 -36.87 11.28 -13.93
N LEU A 179 -36.88 11.64 -15.23
CA LEU A 179 -36.13 12.74 -15.85
C LEU A 179 -36.48 14.08 -15.19
N THR A 180 -35.51 14.98 -15.04
CA THR A 180 -35.71 16.42 -15.32
C THR A 180 -34.37 17.07 -15.68
N THR A 181 -34.36 17.65 -16.88
CA THR A 181 -33.36 18.53 -17.47
C THR A 181 -33.16 19.79 -16.62
N ASN A 182 -31.92 20.22 -16.40
CA ASN A 182 -31.63 21.66 -16.42
C ASN A 182 -30.15 21.96 -16.66
N SER A 183 -29.92 22.68 -17.75
CA SER A 183 -28.69 23.39 -18.06
C SER A 183 -28.56 24.58 -17.11
N ASN A 184 -27.40 24.78 -16.48
CA ASN A 184 -26.85 26.12 -16.27
C ASN A 184 -25.37 26.11 -15.91
N MET A 185 -24.63 26.75 -16.84
CA MET A 185 -23.40 27.54 -16.77
C MET A 185 -22.46 27.42 -15.55
N VAL A 186 -21.27 26.92 -15.87
CA VAL A 186 -19.92 27.45 -15.61
C VAL A 186 -19.72 28.35 -14.38
N ASN A 187 -18.93 27.86 -13.41
CA ASN A 187 -18.02 28.73 -12.68
C ASN A 187 -16.70 28.00 -12.40
N VAL A 188 -15.66 28.39 -13.13
CA VAL A 188 -14.29 27.86 -13.02
C VAL A 188 -13.61 28.57 -11.86
N VAL A 189 -13.52 27.90 -10.71
CA VAL A 189 -12.64 28.35 -9.63
C VAL A 189 -11.27 27.72 -9.83
N ALA A 190 -10.29 28.55 -10.15
CA ALA A 190 -8.91 28.19 -10.40
C ALA A 190 -8.29 27.52 -9.16
N VAL A 191 -8.12 26.20 -9.21
CA VAL A 191 -7.25 25.46 -8.30
C VAL A 191 -5.82 25.59 -8.84
N LYS A 192 -4.94 26.23 -8.06
CA LYS A 192 -3.50 26.25 -8.30
C LYS A 192 -2.97 24.81 -8.26
N GLY A 193 -2.86 24.20 -9.44
CA GLY A 193 -2.24 22.89 -9.62
C GLY A 193 -0.75 22.95 -9.25
N ARG A 194 -0.32 22.00 -8.40
CA ARG A 194 1.09 21.62 -8.30
C ARG A 194 1.52 21.12 -9.68
N GLN A 195 2.54 21.75 -10.24
CA GLN A 195 3.11 21.35 -11.53
C GLN A 195 3.79 20.00 -11.38
N SER A 196 3.17 18.93 -11.89
CA SER A 196 3.87 17.70 -12.24
C SER A 196 4.75 18.02 -13.44
N SER A 197 6.05 18.17 -13.19
CA SER A 197 7.05 18.46 -14.22
C SER A 197 7.24 17.23 -15.11
N SER A 198 6.57 17.23 -16.26
CA SER A 198 6.86 16.30 -17.37
C SER A 198 8.29 16.53 -17.87
N MET A 199 9.05 15.45 -18.05
CA MET A 199 10.41 15.50 -18.57
C MET A 199 10.37 15.68 -20.08
N THR A 200 10.58 16.89 -20.57
CA THR A 200 10.65 17.19 -22.00
C THR A 200 12.07 16.95 -22.52
N ASN A 201 12.19 16.17 -23.61
CA ASN A 201 13.47 16.01 -24.31
C ASN A 201 13.56 17.04 -25.45
N LYS A 202 14.79 17.45 -25.81
CA LYS A 202 15.08 18.54 -26.76
C LYS A 202 14.51 18.36 -28.19
N SER A 203 13.92 17.21 -28.49
CA SER A 203 13.33 16.86 -29.78
C SER A 203 11.82 17.14 -29.89
N GLY A 204 11.16 17.70 -28.87
CA GLY A 204 9.71 17.98 -28.89
C GLY A 204 8.83 16.78 -28.51
N HIS A 205 9.43 15.66 -28.10
CA HIS A 205 8.74 14.47 -27.63
C HIS A 205 8.36 14.64 -26.16
N VAL A 206 7.09 14.33 -25.85
CA VAL A 206 6.59 14.28 -24.47
C VAL A 206 6.63 12.84 -23.99
N LEU A 207 7.47 12.56 -22.99
CA LEU A 207 7.48 11.27 -22.31
C LEU A 207 6.24 11.16 -21.42
N LEU A 208 5.59 9.99 -21.47
CA LEU A 208 4.46 9.69 -20.58
C LEU A 208 4.89 9.44 -19.13
N ALA A 209 6.18 9.26 -18.90
CA ALA A 209 6.72 9.07 -17.56
C ALA A 209 6.63 10.35 -16.72
N ILE A 210 6.14 10.22 -15.49
CA ILE A 210 6.21 11.25 -14.45
C ILE A 210 7.04 10.75 -13.27
N SER A 211 7.57 11.69 -12.48
CA SER A 211 8.38 11.38 -11.28
C SER A 211 7.66 10.50 -10.27
N GLU A 212 6.34 10.59 -10.20
CA GLU A 212 5.53 9.85 -9.24
C GLU A 212 5.12 8.45 -9.74
N ASP A 213 5.44 8.05 -10.98
CA ASP A 213 4.99 6.75 -11.52
C ASP A 213 5.40 5.56 -10.65
N GLU A 214 6.58 5.61 -10.00
CA GLU A 214 7.08 4.56 -9.11
C GLU A 214 6.23 4.35 -7.85
N ASP A 215 5.37 5.32 -7.51
CA ASP A 215 4.39 5.17 -6.43
C ASP A 215 3.13 4.45 -6.90
N TRP A 216 2.68 4.76 -8.12
CA TRP A 216 1.37 4.37 -8.62
C TRP A 216 1.39 3.10 -9.46
N LEU A 217 2.51 2.77 -10.08
CA LEU A 217 2.65 1.72 -11.08
C LEU A 217 3.54 0.57 -10.62
N SER A 218 3.52 -0.55 -11.37
CA SER A 218 4.52 -1.61 -11.21
C SER A 218 5.83 -1.24 -11.93
N ASP A 219 6.93 -1.93 -11.61
CA ASP A 219 8.22 -1.70 -12.29
C ASP A 219 8.11 -1.88 -13.81
N MET A 220 7.30 -2.86 -14.25
CA MET A 220 7.03 -3.10 -15.67
C MET A 220 6.27 -1.94 -16.30
N ASP A 221 5.23 -1.43 -15.64
CA ASP A 221 4.45 -0.29 -16.11
C ASP A 221 5.28 1.01 -16.14
N CYS A 222 6.12 1.22 -15.12
CA CYS A 222 7.11 2.29 -15.09
C CYS A 222 8.08 2.18 -16.25
N PHE A 223 8.59 0.98 -16.54
CA PHE A 223 9.46 0.73 -17.67
C PHE A 223 8.77 1.06 -18.99
N VAL A 224 7.53 0.61 -19.18
CA VAL A 224 6.76 0.92 -20.39
C VAL A 224 6.57 2.42 -20.55
N ARG A 225 6.13 3.15 -19.50
CA ARG A 225 5.93 4.61 -19.58
C ARG A 225 7.22 5.39 -19.81
N LYS A 226 8.37 4.92 -19.28
CA LYS A 226 9.69 5.51 -19.53
C LYS A 226 10.16 5.35 -20.98
N ASN A 227 9.58 4.42 -21.74
CA ASN A 227 9.94 4.13 -23.13
C ASN A 227 8.83 4.43 -24.15
N MET A 228 7.70 5.02 -23.73
CA MET A 228 6.63 5.45 -24.64
C MET A 228 6.63 6.97 -24.79
N GLU A 229 6.76 7.41 -26.04
CA GLU A 229 6.65 8.81 -26.46
C GLU A 229 5.35 9.00 -27.24
N VAL A 230 4.70 10.14 -27.05
CA VAL A 230 3.52 10.55 -27.84
C VAL A 230 3.92 11.74 -28.71
N PHE A 231 3.48 11.71 -29.97
CA PHE A 231 3.75 12.70 -31.01
C PHE A 231 2.70 13.81 -31.04
#